data_AF-A0A3D1M0A6-F1
#
_entry.id   AF-A0A3D1M0A6-F1
#
_cell.length_a   1.000
_cell.length_b   1.000
_cell.length_c   1.000
_cell.angle_alpha   90.00
_cell.angle_beta   90.00
_cell.angle_gamma   90.00
#
_symmetry.space_group_name_H-M   'P 1'
#
loop_
_entity.id
_entity.type
_entity.pdbx_description
1 polymer ?
#
loop_
_entity_poly.entity_id
_entity_poly.type
_entity_poly.pdbx_seq_one_letter_code
_entity_poly.pdbx_strand_id
1 'polypeptide(L)'
;MANKDLKSNLKNMNKAPSKATVGKLAELLERQSIDVNQIGDIKKVSIYQSITKDAEGEPHVHDLMGIQISPQWETGPEWPVIEPAPKVNLPKSTVKKNKSTLKKCVVLPDMQIGYYRNKEGELEPTHDERAIEIAISMCKDINPDKVVLVGDNLDLPELGKYRVSPVFQQTTQASINAATLICAQLRASSPNAEIIWIAGNHEERLTNFMMDNALAAFGIRQGNMPDSWPVLSVPHLCNLDDFDIEYLPGYPASCVWINEHIKVIHGDLVRSGGSTAHAYLKREKISVIYGHIHRREWAEMTREDFDGPKTVTALSPGCLARIDGAVPSVKGGTDLDGRPLTRHENWQQGLAVVDYEEGDGKFNLEMITIRDGWALYRDKEYKV
;
A
#
# COMPACT_ATOMS: atom_id res chain seq x y z
N MET A 1 -32.62 54.68 -37.65
CA MET A 1 -32.22 53.95 -36.43
C MET A 1 -31.98 54.89 -35.24
N ALA A 2 -31.48 56.12 -35.44
CA ALA A 2 -31.17 57.11 -34.39
C ALA A 2 -32.27 57.42 -33.33
N ASN A 3 -33.56 57.36 -33.69
CA ASN A 3 -34.66 57.70 -32.77
C ASN A 3 -34.95 56.65 -31.68
N LYS A 4 -34.42 55.42 -31.81
CA LYS A 4 -34.66 54.34 -30.84
C LYS A 4 -33.69 54.43 -29.65
N ASP A 5 -32.42 54.77 -29.92
CA ASP A 5 -31.36 54.90 -28.90
C ASP A 5 -31.49 56.19 -28.07
N LEU A 6 -31.97 57.28 -28.68
CA LEU A 6 -32.27 58.52 -27.95
C LEU A 6 -33.34 58.32 -26.87
N LYS A 7 -34.33 57.44 -27.11
CA LYS A 7 -35.40 57.16 -26.14
C LYS A 7 -34.92 56.34 -24.94
N SER A 8 -33.92 55.47 -25.10
CA SER A 8 -33.31 54.77 -23.95
C SER A 8 -32.51 55.73 -23.08
N ASN A 9 -31.79 56.69 -23.68
CA ASN A 9 -30.92 57.62 -22.97
C ASN A 9 -31.68 58.79 -22.30
N LEU A 10 -32.98 58.93 -22.61
CA LEU A 10 -33.92 59.87 -21.97
C LEU A 10 -34.66 59.27 -20.75
N LYS A 11 -34.52 57.96 -20.47
CA LYS A 11 -35.29 57.27 -19.41
C LYS A 11 -35.00 57.77 -17.99
N ASN A 12 -33.87 58.44 -17.77
CA ASN A 12 -33.47 58.97 -16.47
C ASN A 12 -34.01 60.39 -16.19
N MET A 13 -34.83 60.97 -17.08
CA MET A 13 -35.46 62.27 -16.85
C MET A 13 -36.77 62.14 -16.05
N ASN A 14 -36.95 62.97 -15.02
CA ASN A 14 -38.16 63.01 -14.16
C ASN A 14 -39.49 63.29 -14.91
N LYS A 15 -39.47 63.62 -16.21
CA LYS A 15 -40.65 63.81 -17.05
C LYS A 15 -40.31 63.48 -18.51
N ALA A 16 -41.03 62.55 -19.13
CA ALA A 16 -40.77 62.13 -20.51
C ALA A 16 -41.11 63.26 -21.52
N PRO A 17 -40.20 63.63 -22.43
CA PRO A 17 -40.45 64.69 -23.41
C PRO A 17 -41.45 64.26 -24.49
N SER A 18 -42.18 65.23 -25.06
CA SER A 18 -43.17 64.98 -26.12
C SER A 18 -42.50 64.48 -27.41
N LYS A 19 -43.23 63.75 -28.26
CA LYS A 19 -42.71 63.26 -29.57
C LYS A 19 -42.14 64.39 -30.44
N ALA A 20 -42.75 65.58 -30.41
CA ALA A 20 -42.28 66.74 -31.15
C ALA A 20 -40.94 67.28 -30.61
N THR A 21 -40.75 67.25 -29.30
CA THR A 21 -39.48 67.64 -28.64
C THR A 21 -38.35 66.69 -28.99
N VAL A 22 -38.63 65.38 -29.06
CA VAL A 22 -37.64 64.37 -29.45
C VAL A 22 -37.21 64.52 -30.91
N GLY A 23 -38.13 64.91 -31.80
CA GLY A 23 -37.81 65.22 -33.20
C GLY A 23 -36.87 66.41 -33.34
N LYS A 24 -37.19 67.54 -32.69
CA LYS A 24 -36.33 68.74 -32.67
C LYS A 24 -34.95 68.47 -32.04
N LEU A 25 -34.89 67.58 -31.04
CA LEU A 25 -33.65 67.16 -30.39
C LEU A 25 -32.74 66.37 -31.34
N ALA A 26 -33.30 65.44 -32.11
CA ALA A 26 -32.55 64.67 -33.10
C ALA A 26 -31.98 65.58 -34.20
N GLU A 27 -32.77 66.53 -34.71
CA GLU A 27 -32.32 67.49 -35.73
C GLU A 27 -31.18 68.39 -35.21
N LEU A 28 -31.22 68.82 -33.94
CA LEU A 28 -30.16 69.66 -33.39
C LEU A 28 -28.85 68.88 -33.18
N LEU A 29 -28.93 67.63 -32.72
CA LEU A 29 -27.77 66.76 -32.56
C LEU A 29 -27.12 66.44 -33.91
N GLU A 30 -27.92 66.19 -34.95
CA GLU A 30 -27.45 65.97 -36.31
C GLU A 30 -26.80 67.23 -36.91
N ARG A 31 -27.40 68.41 -36.71
CA ARG A 31 -26.84 69.69 -37.17
C ARG A 31 -25.50 70.02 -36.52
N GLN A 32 -25.26 69.58 -35.28
CA GLN A 32 -24.00 69.79 -34.56
C GLN A 32 -23.03 68.62 -34.70
N SER A 33 -23.32 67.65 -35.56
CA SER A 33 -22.49 66.46 -35.81
C SER A 33 -22.19 65.63 -34.55
N ILE A 34 -23.16 65.53 -33.62
CA ILE A 34 -23.03 64.72 -32.41
C ILE A 34 -23.66 63.35 -32.65
N ASP A 35 -22.85 62.29 -32.59
CA ASP A 35 -23.34 60.91 -32.70
C ASP A 35 -24.15 60.52 -31.45
N VAL A 36 -25.39 60.13 -31.67
CA VAL A 36 -26.34 59.71 -30.64
C VAL A 36 -25.79 58.52 -29.83
N ASN A 37 -25.00 57.65 -30.47
CA ASN A 37 -24.44 56.46 -29.82
C ASN A 37 -23.33 56.78 -28.83
N GLN A 38 -22.82 58.02 -28.82
CA GLN A 38 -21.77 58.47 -27.90
C GLN A 38 -22.33 59.19 -26.66
N ILE A 39 -23.63 59.49 -26.68
CA ILE A 39 -24.33 60.12 -25.55
C ILE A 39 -24.68 59.02 -24.55
N GLY A 40 -24.07 59.06 -23.36
CA GLY A 40 -24.42 58.17 -22.26
C GLY A 40 -25.74 58.58 -21.62
N ASP A 41 -25.79 59.78 -21.04
CA ASP A 41 -26.97 60.33 -20.37
C ASP A 41 -27.28 61.76 -20.82
N ILE A 42 -28.57 62.09 -20.96
CA ILE A 42 -29.03 63.47 -21.19
C ILE A 42 -29.45 64.06 -19.84
N LYS A 43 -28.57 64.89 -19.24
CA LYS A 43 -28.78 65.45 -17.90
C LYS A 43 -29.87 66.53 -17.87
N LYS A 44 -29.97 67.37 -18.90
CA LYS A 44 -30.98 68.46 -18.97
C LYS A 44 -31.27 68.91 -20.39
N VAL A 45 -32.55 69.16 -20.69
CA VAL A 45 -33.02 69.81 -21.92
C VAL A 45 -33.84 71.04 -21.53
N SER A 46 -33.48 72.21 -22.04
CA SER A 46 -34.19 73.48 -21.79
C SER A 46 -34.61 74.09 -23.12
N ILE A 47 -35.86 74.54 -23.21
CA ILE A 47 -36.43 75.19 -24.40
C ILE A 47 -36.84 76.60 -24.00
N TYR A 48 -36.39 77.60 -24.76
CA TYR A 48 -36.69 79.01 -24.57
C TYR A 48 -37.23 79.59 -25.87
N GLN A 49 -38.06 80.63 -25.79
CA GLN A 49 -38.51 81.37 -26.97
C GLN A 49 -37.99 82.80 -26.88
N SER A 50 -37.31 83.25 -27.92
CA SER A 50 -36.82 84.62 -28.05
C SER A 50 -37.60 85.33 -29.14
N ILE A 51 -38.08 86.55 -28.88
CA ILE A 51 -38.83 87.33 -29.87
C ILE A 51 -37.93 88.46 -30.35
N THR A 52 -37.66 88.50 -31.64
CA THR A 52 -36.97 89.61 -32.31
C THR A 52 -37.98 90.34 -33.19
N LYS A 53 -37.75 91.62 -33.47
CA LYS A 53 -38.58 92.39 -34.41
C LYS A 53 -37.74 92.75 -35.62
N ASP A 54 -38.32 92.63 -36.81
CA ASP A 54 -37.68 93.06 -38.06
C ASP A 54 -37.75 94.59 -38.23
N ALA A 55 -37.19 95.11 -39.33
CA ALA A 55 -37.04 96.55 -39.57
C ALA A 55 -38.40 97.27 -39.75
N GLU A 56 -39.46 96.53 -40.07
CA GLU A 56 -40.84 97.00 -40.20
C GLU A 56 -41.67 96.80 -38.92
N GLY A 57 -41.10 96.17 -37.88
CA GLY A 57 -41.67 96.10 -36.53
C GLY A 57 -42.52 94.84 -36.24
N GLU A 58 -42.52 93.86 -37.14
CA GLU A 58 -43.26 92.60 -36.95
C GLU A 58 -42.47 91.61 -36.06
N PRO A 59 -43.10 90.99 -35.04
CA PRO A 59 -42.43 90.09 -34.12
C PRO A 59 -42.22 88.69 -34.71
N HIS A 60 -40.97 88.25 -34.78
CA HIS A 60 -40.57 86.89 -35.11
C HIS A 60 -40.18 86.11 -33.85
N VAL A 61 -40.83 84.96 -33.64
CA VAL A 61 -40.54 84.06 -32.52
C VAL A 61 -39.48 83.04 -32.94
N HIS A 62 -38.35 83.02 -32.25
CA HIS A 62 -37.28 82.04 -32.39
C HIS A 62 -37.32 81.03 -31.25
N ASP A 63 -37.46 79.74 -31.57
CA ASP A 63 -37.28 78.66 -30.61
C ASP A 63 -35.78 78.39 -30.38
N LEU A 64 -35.31 78.54 -29.12
CA LEU A 64 -33.96 78.23 -28.68
C LEU A 64 -33.97 76.96 -27.82
N MET A 65 -32.99 76.07 -28.03
CA MET A 65 -32.89 74.83 -27.26
C MET A 65 -31.46 74.65 -26.72
N GLY A 66 -31.35 74.46 -25.41
CA GLY A 66 -30.09 74.15 -24.72
C GLY A 66 -30.10 72.71 -24.20
N ILE A 67 -29.05 71.96 -24.48
CA ILE A 67 -28.91 70.56 -24.05
C ILE A 67 -27.60 70.39 -23.28
N GLN A 68 -27.66 69.70 -22.15
CA GLN A 68 -26.50 69.23 -21.42
C GLN A 68 -26.45 67.70 -21.48
N ILE A 69 -25.43 67.17 -22.15
CA ILE A 69 -25.18 65.73 -22.31
C ILE A 69 -23.94 65.29 -21.53
N SER A 70 -23.97 64.03 -21.14
CA SER A 70 -22.86 63.30 -20.53
C SER A 70 -22.43 62.18 -21.47
N PRO A 71 -21.14 62.12 -21.87
CA PRO A 71 -20.67 61.09 -22.77
C PRO A 71 -20.63 59.72 -22.10
N GLN A 72 -20.81 58.65 -22.88
CA GLN A 72 -20.92 57.28 -22.37
C GLN A 72 -19.66 56.78 -21.65
N TRP A 73 -18.50 57.35 -21.94
CA TRP A 73 -17.22 57.01 -21.31
C TRP A 73 -16.93 57.77 -20.01
N GLU A 74 -17.82 58.66 -19.55
CA GLU A 74 -17.66 59.42 -18.29
C GLU A 74 -17.54 58.48 -17.07
N THR A 75 -18.15 57.30 -17.10
CA THR A 75 -18.14 56.32 -16.00
C THR A 75 -17.07 55.24 -16.10
N GLY A 76 -16.21 55.27 -17.14
CA GLY A 76 -15.18 54.26 -17.38
C GLY A 76 -15.68 52.97 -18.04
N PRO A 77 -14.78 52.06 -18.44
CA PRO A 77 -15.14 50.82 -19.15
C PRO A 77 -15.85 49.82 -18.22
N GLU A 78 -16.95 49.23 -18.71
CA GLU A 78 -17.62 48.10 -18.04
C GLU A 78 -16.77 46.84 -18.15
N TRP A 79 -16.34 46.30 -17.02
CA TRP A 79 -15.61 45.03 -16.97
C TRP A 79 -16.60 43.85 -16.92
N PRO A 80 -16.35 42.75 -17.66
CA PRO A 80 -17.20 41.56 -17.58
C PRO A 80 -17.19 41.00 -16.15
N VAL A 81 -18.37 40.68 -15.64
CA VAL A 81 -18.55 40.12 -14.30
C VAL A 81 -17.83 38.77 -14.23
N ILE A 82 -17.01 38.56 -13.20
CA ILE A 82 -16.31 37.28 -12.97
C ILE A 82 -17.38 36.21 -12.71
N GLU A 83 -17.60 35.33 -13.68
CA GLU A 83 -18.52 34.20 -13.53
C GLU A 83 -17.80 33.02 -12.84
N PRO A 84 -18.38 32.43 -11.78
CA PRO A 84 -17.82 31.24 -11.17
C PRO A 84 -17.93 30.05 -12.13
N ALA A 85 -16.96 29.13 -12.05
CA ALA A 85 -16.98 27.89 -12.81
C ALA A 85 -18.28 27.09 -12.58
N PRO A 86 -18.76 26.34 -13.59
CA PRO A 86 -20.01 25.58 -13.49
C PRO A 86 -19.93 24.52 -12.39
N LYS A 87 -21.03 24.39 -11.62
CA LYS A 87 -21.15 23.36 -10.58
C LYS A 87 -21.21 21.98 -11.23
N VAL A 88 -20.23 21.13 -10.93
CA VAL A 88 -20.22 19.72 -11.35
C VAL A 88 -20.97 18.89 -10.31
N ASN A 89 -22.17 18.40 -10.66
CA ASN A 89 -22.92 17.45 -9.84
C ASN A 89 -22.56 16.03 -10.27
N LEU A 90 -21.85 15.29 -9.42
CA LEU A 90 -21.56 13.88 -9.66
C LEU A 90 -22.73 13.01 -9.18
N PRO A 91 -23.11 11.95 -9.91
CA PRO A 91 -24.15 11.03 -9.47
C PRO A 91 -23.72 10.29 -8.20
N LYS A 92 -24.70 9.90 -7.38
CA LYS A 92 -24.44 9.05 -6.20
C LYS A 92 -23.88 7.70 -6.66
N SER A 93 -22.69 7.36 -6.19
CA SER A 93 -22.07 6.05 -6.45
C SER A 93 -22.83 4.94 -5.72
N THR A 94 -23.20 3.88 -6.44
CA THR A 94 -23.70 2.63 -5.86
C THR A 94 -22.60 1.58 -5.99
N VAL A 95 -21.91 1.28 -4.89
CA VAL A 95 -20.76 0.36 -4.90
C VAL A 95 -21.23 -1.06 -4.59
N LYS A 96 -21.05 -1.98 -5.53
CA LYS A 96 -21.15 -3.43 -5.29
C LYS A 96 -19.74 -3.98 -5.01
N LYS A 97 -19.59 -4.76 -3.94
CA LYS A 97 -18.32 -5.47 -3.65
C LYS A 97 -18.24 -6.70 -4.55
N ASN A 98 -17.30 -6.71 -5.50
CA ASN A 98 -16.97 -7.91 -6.27
C ASN A 98 -15.99 -8.77 -5.46
N LYS A 99 -16.20 -10.09 -5.42
CA LYS A 99 -15.20 -11.03 -4.89
C LYS A 99 -14.10 -11.26 -5.93
N SER A 100 -12.85 -11.23 -5.48
CA SER A 100 -11.70 -11.60 -6.30
C SER A 100 -11.72 -13.09 -6.63
N THR A 101 -11.27 -13.46 -7.83
CA THR A 101 -11.09 -14.86 -8.29
C THR A 101 -9.63 -15.32 -8.20
N LEU A 102 -8.75 -14.51 -7.61
CA LEU A 102 -7.33 -14.82 -7.44
C LEU A 102 -7.13 -15.98 -6.46
N LYS A 103 -6.13 -16.81 -6.75
CA LYS A 103 -5.61 -17.80 -5.81
C LYS A 103 -4.87 -17.12 -4.68
N LYS A 104 -4.69 -17.82 -3.57
CA LYS A 104 -4.04 -17.29 -2.37
C LYS A 104 -2.87 -18.14 -1.91
N CYS A 105 -1.75 -17.50 -1.68
CA CYS A 105 -0.59 -18.08 -1.02
C CYS A 105 -0.38 -17.40 0.33
N VAL A 106 -0.27 -18.15 1.43
CA VAL A 106 0.13 -17.64 2.75
C VAL A 106 1.58 -18.01 2.99
N VAL A 107 2.40 -17.02 3.34
CA VAL A 107 3.84 -17.19 3.56
C VAL A 107 4.15 -17.00 5.04
N LEU A 108 4.64 -18.05 5.70
CA LEU A 108 4.93 -18.12 7.12
C LEU A 108 6.44 -18.06 7.36
N PRO A 109 6.95 -16.98 7.97
CA PRO A 109 8.39 -16.81 8.20
C PRO A 109 8.87 -17.44 9.51
N ASP A 110 10.11 -17.93 9.47
CA ASP A 110 11.05 -18.08 10.59
C ASP A 110 10.39 -18.32 11.96
N MET A 111 9.81 -19.50 12.18
CA MET A 111 9.13 -19.82 13.44
C MET A 111 10.10 -20.03 14.60
N GLN A 112 11.34 -20.48 14.32
CA GLN A 112 12.36 -20.80 15.32
C GLN A 112 11.83 -21.70 16.44
N ILE A 113 11.13 -22.78 16.06
CA ILE A 113 10.55 -23.77 16.96
C ILE A 113 11.67 -24.47 17.71
N GLY A 114 11.84 -24.05 18.96
CA GLY A 114 12.82 -24.59 19.88
C GLY A 114 12.43 -24.35 21.33
N TYR A 115 13.29 -24.82 22.23
CA TYR A 115 13.12 -24.69 23.68
C TYR A 115 14.45 -24.44 24.39
N TYR A 116 14.35 -23.89 25.61
CA TYR A 116 15.41 -23.86 26.62
C TYR A 116 14.86 -24.22 28.00
N ARG A 117 15.74 -24.55 28.95
CA ARG A 117 15.36 -24.81 30.35
C ARG A 117 15.43 -23.55 31.20
N ASN A 118 14.35 -23.25 31.92
CA ASN A 118 14.29 -22.13 32.86
C ASN A 118 15.02 -22.45 34.19
N LYS A 119 14.80 -21.65 35.24
CA LYS A 119 15.48 -21.83 36.54
C LYS A 119 15.01 -23.10 37.25
N GLU A 120 13.75 -23.44 37.04
CA GLU A 120 13.05 -24.59 37.59
C GLU A 120 13.32 -25.88 36.79
N GLY A 121 13.99 -25.76 35.63
CA GLY A 121 14.33 -26.87 34.74
C GLY A 121 13.23 -27.22 33.74
N GLU A 122 12.16 -26.44 33.70
CA GLU A 122 11.02 -26.57 32.79
C GLU A 122 11.37 -26.03 31.40
N LEU A 123 10.72 -26.56 30.37
CA LEU A 123 10.94 -26.14 29.00
C LEU A 123 10.15 -24.86 28.70
N GLU A 124 10.84 -23.82 28.24
CA GLU A 124 10.25 -22.59 27.72
C GLU A 124 10.48 -22.49 26.21
N PRO A 125 9.45 -22.16 25.42
CA PRO A 125 9.56 -22.09 23.97
C PRO A 125 10.34 -20.84 23.53
N THR A 126 11.12 -20.99 22.46
CA THR A 126 11.77 -19.89 21.73
C THR A 126 10.89 -19.32 20.62
N HIS A 127 9.91 -20.10 20.16
CA HIS A 127 8.87 -19.66 19.24
C HIS A 127 7.75 -18.94 19.99
N ASP A 128 7.04 -18.02 19.35
CA ASP A 128 5.88 -17.35 19.97
C ASP A 128 4.60 -18.10 19.61
N GLU A 129 4.10 -18.88 20.57
CA GLU A 129 2.90 -19.70 20.41
C GLU A 129 1.68 -18.87 19.99
N ARG A 130 1.55 -17.62 20.48
CA ARG A 130 0.42 -16.73 20.11
C ARG A 130 0.54 -16.28 18.66
N ALA A 131 1.76 -15.95 18.20
CA ALA A 131 1.98 -15.55 16.82
C ALA A 131 1.69 -16.70 15.84
N ILE A 132 2.10 -17.93 16.20
CA ILE A 132 1.83 -19.14 15.42
C ILE A 132 0.34 -19.47 15.41
N GLU A 133 -0.36 -19.37 16.54
CA GLU A 133 -1.81 -19.61 16.63
C GLU A 133 -2.60 -18.62 15.75
N ILE A 134 -2.20 -17.34 15.74
CA ILE A 134 -2.77 -16.33 14.83
C ILE A 134 -2.52 -16.73 13.38
N ALA A 135 -1.29 -17.11 13.03
CA ALA A 135 -0.96 -17.51 11.66
C ALA A 135 -1.77 -18.73 11.19
N ILE A 136 -1.92 -19.75 12.04
CA ILE A 136 -2.74 -20.94 11.76
C ILE A 136 -4.23 -20.56 11.62
N SER A 137 -4.74 -19.70 12.51
CA SER A 137 -6.12 -19.20 12.43
C SER A 137 -6.37 -18.43 11.14
N MET A 138 -5.40 -17.60 10.72
CA MET A 138 -5.44 -16.89 9.45
C MET A 138 -5.42 -17.86 8.27
N CYS A 139 -4.58 -18.88 8.27
CA CYS A 139 -4.60 -19.94 7.25
C CYS A 139 -5.98 -20.59 7.13
N LYS A 140 -6.62 -20.93 8.25
CA LYS A 140 -7.97 -21.51 8.28
C LYS A 140 -9.02 -20.59 7.66
N ASP A 141 -8.98 -19.30 8.00
CA ASP A 141 -9.96 -18.32 7.50
C ASP A 141 -9.72 -17.90 6.05
N ILE A 142 -8.45 -17.83 5.65
CA ILE A 142 -8.05 -17.51 4.27
C ILE A 142 -8.38 -18.66 3.34
N ASN A 143 -8.27 -19.91 3.83
CA ASN A 143 -8.36 -21.15 3.05
C ASN A 143 -7.50 -21.05 1.77
N PRO A 144 -6.17 -20.95 1.91
CA PRO A 144 -5.28 -20.69 0.79
C PRO A 144 -5.14 -21.89 -0.15
N ASP A 145 -4.71 -21.62 -1.37
CA ASP A 145 -4.30 -22.63 -2.34
C ASP A 145 -2.87 -23.13 -2.05
N LYS A 146 -2.02 -22.27 -1.48
CA LYS A 146 -0.63 -22.58 -1.14
C LYS A 146 -0.24 -22.02 0.23
N VAL A 147 0.55 -22.76 0.99
CA VAL A 147 1.22 -22.27 2.21
C VAL A 147 2.71 -22.53 2.06
N VAL A 148 3.52 -21.49 2.22
CA VAL A 148 4.99 -21.60 2.13
C VAL A 148 5.61 -21.25 3.47
N LEU A 149 6.30 -22.20 4.09
CA LEU A 149 7.12 -21.97 5.26
C LEU A 149 8.55 -21.64 4.78
N VAL A 150 9.02 -20.44 5.13
CA VAL A 150 10.18 -19.79 4.48
C VAL A 150 11.53 -20.39 4.92
N GLY A 151 11.54 -21.29 5.89
CA GLY A 151 12.75 -21.87 6.49
C GLY A 151 13.08 -21.22 7.83
N ASP A 152 14.05 -21.80 8.54
CA ASP A 152 14.29 -21.51 9.96
C ASP A 152 13.01 -21.67 10.80
N ASN A 153 12.19 -22.66 10.45
CA ASN A 153 11.01 -23.01 11.21
C ASN A 153 11.38 -23.87 12.41
N LEU A 154 12.34 -24.80 12.29
CA LEU A 154 12.81 -25.66 13.38
C LEU A 154 14.21 -25.22 13.84
N ASP A 155 14.35 -24.85 15.11
CA ASP A 155 15.65 -24.47 15.68
C ASP A 155 16.34 -25.68 16.32
N LEU A 156 17.55 -25.96 15.82
CA LEU A 156 18.42 -27.07 16.25
C LEU A 156 19.76 -26.53 16.76
N PRO A 157 19.79 -25.76 17.86
CA PRO A 157 21.01 -25.07 18.33
C PRO A 157 22.13 -26.07 18.66
N GLU A 158 21.79 -27.20 19.30
CA GLU A 158 22.72 -28.26 19.69
C GLU A 158 23.50 -28.87 18.52
N LEU A 159 22.92 -28.83 17.32
CA LEU A 159 23.48 -29.40 16.09
C LEU A 159 24.22 -28.34 15.25
N GLY A 160 24.32 -27.11 15.76
CA GLY A 160 25.00 -26.01 15.09
C GLY A 160 26.49 -25.92 15.41
N LYS A 161 27.21 -25.13 14.61
CA LYS A 161 28.65 -24.82 14.83
C LYS A 161 28.92 -23.79 15.94
N TYR A 162 27.88 -23.11 16.42
CA TYR A 162 28.02 -22.03 17.38
C TYR A 162 28.08 -22.57 18.80
N ARG A 163 28.67 -21.80 19.72
CA ARG A 163 28.65 -22.16 21.14
C ARG A 163 27.20 -22.18 21.63
N VAL A 164 26.78 -23.32 22.14
CA VAL A 164 25.44 -23.52 22.72
C VAL A 164 25.53 -23.44 24.23
N SER A 165 24.62 -22.70 24.83
CA SER A 165 24.49 -22.64 26.28
C SER A 165 23.86 -23.94 26.82
N PRO A 166 24.27 -24.45 28.01
CA PRO A 166 23.76 -25.71 28.56
C PRO A 166 22.23 -25.80 28.66
N VAL A 167 21.53 -24.67 28.81
CA VAL A 167 20.07 -24.65 28.95
C VAL A 167 19.33 -25.03 27.67
N PHE A 168 20.01 -24.93 26.52
CA PHE A 168 19.50 -25.36 25.21
C PHE A 168 19.89 -26.80 24.88
N GLN A 169 20.58 -27.51 25.78
CA GLN A 169 20.93 -28.90 25.57
C GLN A 169 19.76 -29.82 25.93
N GLN A 170 19.68 -30.95 25.22
CA GLN A 170 18.64 -31.96 25.36
C GLN A 170 17.23 -31.37 25.13
N THR A 171 17.12 -30.44 24.18
CA THR A 171 15.84 -29.83 23.79
C THR A 171 15.42 -30.24 22.37
N THR A 172 16.35 -30.76 21.56
CA THR A 172 16.12 -31.18 20.17
C THR A 172 14.87 -32.05 19.99
N GLN A 173 14.66 -33.07 20.83
CA GLN A 173 13.46 -33.92 20.74
C GLN A 173 12.16 -33.15 21.02
N ALA A 174 12.18 -32.22 21.97
CA ALA A 174 11.02 -31.38 22.28
C ALA A 174 10.71 -30.44 21.11
N SER A 175 11.73 -29.85 20.49
CA SER A 175 11.59 -29.02 19.29
C SER A 175 10.97 -29.80 18.12
N ILE A 176 11.44 -31.02 17.86
CA ILE A 176 10.89 -31.90 16.82
C ILE A 176 9.41 -32.22 17.10
N ASN A 177 9.08 -32.57 18.34
CA ASN A 177 7.70 -32.87 18.73
C ASN A 177 6.77 -31.66 18.50
N ALA A 178 7.22 -30.46 18.86
CA ALA A 178 6.47 -29.22 18.66
C ALA A 178 6.29 -28.89 17.18
N ALA A 179 7.36 -29.01 16.37
CA ALA A 179 7.28 -28.80 14.92
C ALA A 179 6.33 -29.80 14.25
N THR A 180 6.35 -31.07 14.66
CA THR A 180 5.42 -32.11 14.21
C THR A 180 3.97 -31.71 14.50
N LEU A 181 3.69 -31.24 15.74
CA LEU A 181 2.36 -30.81 16.13
C LEU A 181 1.88 -29.60 15.30
N ILE A 182 2.74 -28.59 15.12
CA ILE A 182 2.44 -27.40 14.33
C ILE A 182 2.16 -27.77 12.87
N CYS A 183 2.94 -28.69 12.30
CA CYS A 183 2.71 -29.21 10.94
C CYS A 183 1.32 -29.87 10.82
N ALA A 184 0.95 -30.70 11.79
CA ALA A 184 -0.37 -31.33 11.83
C ALA A 184 -1.50 -30.30 11.93
N GLN A 185 -1.34 -29.29 12.78
CA GLN A 185 -2.30 -28.19 12.94
C GLN A 185 -2.43 -27.35 11.66
N LEU A 186 -1.32 -27.11 10.97
CA LEU A 186 -1.29 -26.35 9.73
C LEU A 186 -2.01 -27.11 8.62
N ARG A 187 -1.74 -28.41 8.44
CA ARG A 187 -2.48 -29.26 7.50
C ARG A 187 -3.97 -29.32 7.84
N ALA A 188 -4.33 -29.47 9.11
CA ALA A 188 -5.73 -29.47 9.54
C ALA A 188 -6.45 -28.14 9.26
N SER A 189 -5.72 -27.02 9.32
CA SER A 189 -6.24 -25.68 9.05
C SER A 189 -6.28 -25.32 7.57
N SER A 190 -5.42 -25.93 6.76
CA SER A 190 -5.31 -25.73 5.31
C SER A 190 -5.42 -27.07 4.55
N PRO A 191 -6.55 -27.79 4.64
CA PRO A 191 -6.64 -29.17 4.15
C PRO A 191 -6.41 -29.30 2.64
N ASN A 192 -6.76 -28.28 1.86
CA ASN A 192 -6.67 -28.29 0.40
C ASN A 192 -5.44 -27.54 -0.14
N ALA A 193 -4.63 -26.94 0.73
CA ALA A 193 -3.47 -26.17 0.29
C ALA A 193 -2.30 -27.10 -0.05
N GLU A 194 -1.50 -26.69 -1.02
CA GLU A 194 -0.14 -27.20 -1.17
C GLU A 194 0.74 -26.56 -0.08
N ILE A 195 1.28 -27.36 0.84
CA ILE A 195 2.08 -26.86 1.97
C ILE A 195 3.54 -27.23 1.70
N ILE A 196 4.40 -26.21 1.63
CA ILE A 196 5.80 -26.37 1.25
C ILE A 196 6.69 -25.75 2.32
N TRP A 197 7.63 -26.53 2.84
CA TRP A 197 8.66 -26.09 3.78
C TRP A 197 10.02 -26.01 3.07
N ILE A 198 10.54 -24.80 2.91
CA ILE A 198 11.89 -24.54 2.40
C ILE A 198 12.90 -24.68 3.53
N ALA A 199 13.96 -25.47 3.36
CA ALA A 199 15.03 -25.54 4.35
C ALA A 199 15.71 -24.17 4.53
N GLY A 200 15.90 -23.75 5.78
CA GLY A 200 16.75 -22.63 6.17
C GLY A 200 18.08 -23.10 6.74
N ASN A 201 18.88 -22.15 7.22
CA ASN A 201 20.18 -22.48 7.80
C ASN A 201 20.08 -23.17 9.17
N HIS A 202 18.93 -23.14 9.84
CA HIS A 202 18.71 -23.87 11.09
C HIS A 202 18.39 -25.34 10.84
N GLU A 203 17.59 -25.68 9.83
CA GLU A 203 17.35 -27.07 9.46
C GLU A 203 18.62 -27.77 8.94
N GLU A 204 19.45 -27.06 8.17
CA GLU A 204 20.72 -27.61 7.66
C GLU A 204 21.74 -27.94 8.78
N ARG A 205 21.53 -27.47 10.01
CA ARG A 205 22.39 -27.85 11.15
C ARG A 205 22.39 -29.36 11.35
N LEU A 206 21.24 -30.02 11.22
CA LEU A 206 21.16 -31.48 11.33
C LEU A 206 22.00 -32.17 10.26
N THR A 207 21.82 -31.78 9.00
CA THR A 207 22.60 -32.32 7.87
C THR A 207 24.10 -32.15 8.07
N ASN A 208 24.53 -30.93 8.41
CA ASN A 208 25.95 -30.62 8.64
C ASN A 208 26.51 -31.38 9.84
N PHE A 209 25.76 -31.46 10.95
CA PHE A 209 26.17 -32.22 12.13
C PHE A 209 26.40 -33.70 11.80
N MET A 210 25.51 -34.29 11.00
CA MET A 210 25.65 -35.68 10.56
C MET A 210 26.90 -35.89 9.70
N MET A 211 27.20 -34.98 8.77
CA MET A 211 28.42 -35.06 7.96
C MET A 211 29.69 -34.93 8.80
N ASP A 212 29.70 -34.00 9.75
CA ASP A 212 30.89 -33.65 10.53
C ASP A 212 31.17 -34.64 11.68
N ASN A 213 30.12 -35.16 12.32
CA ASN A 213 30.24 -35.91 13.58
C ASN A 213 29.73 -37.35 13.52
N ALA A 214 28.86 -37.68 12.57
CA ALA A 214 28.18 -38.97 12.50
C ALA A 214 28.10 -39.50 11.07
N LEU A 215 29.19 -39.35 10.30
CA LEU A 215 29.22 -39.63 8.85
C LEU A 215 28.73 -41.03 8.50
N ALA A 216 29.02 -42.04 9.33
CA ALA A 216 28.57 -43.41 9.13
C ALA A 216 27.03 -43.58 9.19
N ALA A 217 26.33 -42.63 9.84
CA ALA A 217 24.88 -42.60 9.92
C ALA A 217 24.24 -41.64 8.89
N PHE A 218 25.04 -40.88 8.16
CA PHE A 218 24.55 -39.99 7.11
C PHE A 218 23.86 -40.78 6.00
N GLY A 219 22.63 -40.39 5.66
CA GLY A 219 21.87 -41.02 4.58
C GLY A 219 21.26 -42.38 4.91
N ILE A 220 21.35 -42.88 6.16
CA ILE A 220 20.63 -44.07 6.58
C ILE A 220 19.13 -43.83 6.42
N ARG A 221 18.44 -44.76 5.76
CA ARG A 221 16.99 -44.74 5.53
C ARG A 221 16.32 -45.90 6.26
N GLN A 222 15.01 -45.85 6.39
CA GLN A 222 14.24 -46.96 6.93
C GLN A 222 14.41 -48.23 6.07
N GLY A 223 14.52 -49.38 6.73
CA GLY A 223 14.67 -50.67 6.05
C GLY A 223 13.52 -50.94 5.07
N ASN A 224 13.85 -51.43 3.87
CA ASN A 224 12.93 -51.67 2.76
C ASN A 224 12.20 -50.43 2.20
N MET A 225 12.70 -49.22 2.49
CA MET A 225 12.13 -47.96 2.00
C MET A 225 13.22 -47.09 1.35
N PRO A 226 13.83 -47.52 0.22
CA PRO A 226 14.97 -46.84 -0.38
C PRO A 226 14.67 -45.40 -0.85
N ASP A 227 13.41 -45.11 -1.19
CA ASP A 227 12.95 -43.80 -1.67
C ASP A 227 12.48 -42.87 -0.53
N SER A 228 12.35 -43.39 0.71
CA SER A 228 11.97 -42.59 1.89
C SER A 228 13.09 -41.66 2.31
N TRP A 229 12.79 -40.58 3.04
CA TRP A 229 13.78 -39.68 3.62
C TRP A 229 14.83 -40.37 4.52
N PRO A 230 16.06 -39.83 4.68
CA PRO A 230 16.99 -40.33 5.67
C PRO A 230 16.37 -40.24 7.07
N VAL A 231 16.61 -41.22 7.93
CA VAL A 231 16.01 -41.30 9.27
C VAL A 231 16.37 -40.07 10.10
N LEU A 232 17.62 -39.61 9.98
CA LEU A 232 18.12 -38.40 10.65
C LEU A 232 18.01 -37.19 9.70
N SER A 233 16.79 -36.89 9.27
CA SER A 233 16.44 -35.70 8.50
C SER A 233 15.17 -35.06 9.03
N VAL A 234 15.04 -33.74 8.87
CA VAL A 234 13.84 -32.98 9.28
C VAL A 234 12.53 -33.60 8.75
N PRO A 235 12.38 -33.92 7.45
CA PRO A 235 11.14 -34.48 6.94
C PRO A 235 10.74 -35.81 7.59
N HIS A 236 11.72 -36.69 7.85
CA HIS A 236 11.45 -37.96 8.54
C HIS A 236 11.12 -37.75 10.02
N LEU A 237 11.92 -36.94 10.74
CA LEU A 237 11.75 -36.74 12.18
C LEU A 237 10.45 -36.01 12.53
N CYS A 238 9.96 -35.14 11.65
CA CYS A 238 8.71 -34.41 11.82
C CYS A 238 7.49 -35.08 11.14
N ASN A 239 7.64 -36.28 10.58
CA ASN A 239 6.60 -37.00 9.83
C ASN A 239 5.90 -36.13 8.76
N LEU A 240 6.66 -35.37 7.97
CA LEU A 240 6.07 -34.41 7.02
C LEU A 240 5.19 -35.07 5.95
N ASP A 241 5.55 -36.29 5.53
CA ASP A 241 4.78 -37.07 4.55
C ASP A 241 3.35 -37.39 5.06
N ASP A 242 3.18 -37.66 6.37
CA ASP A 242 1.86 -37.92 6.97
C ASP A 242 0.94 -36.69 6.96
N PHE A 243 1.53 -35.50 6.88
CA PHE A 243 0.82 -34.23 6.80
C PHE A 243 0.79 -33.66 5.38
N ASP A 244 1.24 -34.42 4.37
CA ASP A 244 1.33 -33.97 2.98
C ASP A 244 2.10 -32.65 2.85
N ILE A 245 3.19 -32.49 3.60
CA ILE A 245 4.03 -31.28 3.54
C ILE A 245 5.25 -31.57 2.67
N GLU A 246 5.37 -30.86 1.56
CA GLU A 246 6.55 -30.93 0.70
C GLU A 246 7.73 -30.25 1.39
N TYR A 247 8.89 -30.92 1.45
CA TYR A 247 10.11 -30.38 2.02
C TYR A 247 11.14 -30.13 0.92
N LEU A 248 11.66 -28.90 0.83
CA LEU A 248 12.68 -28.50 -0.14
C LEU A 248 14.05 -28.33 0.54
N PRO A 249 14.92 -29.36 0.52
CA PRO A 249 16.26 -29.30 1.14
C PRO A 249 17.23 -28.43 0.33
N GLY A 250 18.43 -28.20 0.86
CA GLY A 250 19.53 -27.63 0.07
C GLY A 250 19.64 -26.12 0.17
N TYR A 251 19.46 -25.57 1.37
CA TYR A 251 19.72 -24.16 1.62
C TYR A 251 21.14 -23.76 1.17
N PRO A 252 21.34 -22.61 0.48
CA PRO A 252 20.36 -21.58 0.12
C PRO A 252 19.74 -21.72 -1.29
N ALA A 253 19.87 -22.87 -1.95
CA ALA A 253 19.53 -23.00 -3.37
C ALA A 253 18.02 -23.15 -3.65
N SER A 254 17.26 -23.68 -2.70
CA SER A 254 15.83 -23.97 -2.89
C SER A 254 14.96 -22.72 -2.90
N CYS A 255 13.89 -22.76 -3.70
CA CYS A 255 12.91 -21.69 -3.83
C CYS A 255 11.54 -22.26 -4.22
N VAL A 256 10.48 -21.50 -3.92
CA VAL A 256 9.11 -21.79 -4.36
C VAL A 256 8.64 -20.67 -5.25
N TRP A 257 8.22 -20.98 -6.46
CA TRP A 257 7.54 -20.02 -7.33
C TRP A 257 6.06 -19.99 -6.99
N ILE A 258 5.54 -18.81 -6.64
CA ILE A 258 4.09 -18.62 -6.48
C ILE A 258 3.47 -18.45 -7.87
N ASN A 259 4.13 -17.66 -8.72
CA ASN A 259 3.89 -17.59 -10.16
C ASN A 259 5.17 -17.11 -10.87
N GLU A 260 5.14 -16.79 -12.17
CA GLU A 260 6.34 -16.42 -12.93
C GLU A 260 6.98 -15.07 -12.51
N HIS A 261 6.30 -14.28 -11.67
CA HIS A 261 6.76 -12.95 -11.26
C HIS A 261 7.16 -12.83 -9.78
N ILE A 262 6.80 -13.81 -8.94
CA ILE A 262 7.14 -13.79 -7.52
C ILE A 262 7.48 -15.19 -6.99
N LYS A 263 8.60 -15.26 -6.28
CA LYS A 263 9.09 -16.47 -5.61
C LYS A 263 9.37 -16.24 -4.13
N VAL A 264 9.40 -17.33 -3.38
CA VAL A 264 9.79 -17.38 -1.96
C VAL A 264 11.13 -18.10 -1.85
N ILE A 265 12.03 -17.57 -1.02
CA ILE A 265 13.33 -18.16 -0.67
C ILE A 265 13.54 -18.01 0.83
N HIS A 266 14.36 -18.86 1.46
CA HIS A 266 14.81 -18.57 2.83
C HIS A 266 15.64 -17.29 2.88
N GLY A 267 16.62 -17.21 1.99
CA GLY A 267 17.52 -16.07 1.87
C GLY A 267 18.83 -16.25 2.63
N ASP A 268 19.88 -15.64 2.11
CA ASP A 268 21.29 -15.77 2.50
C ASP A 268 21.97 -14.39 2.69
N LEU A 269 21.21 -13.30 2.55
CA LEU A 269 21.71 -11.94 2.69
C LEU A 269 21.15 -11.28 3.95
N VAL A 270 22.03 -10.61 4.69
CA VAL A 270 21.65 -9.73 5.79
C VAL A 270 22.41 -8.41 5.63
N ARG A 271 21.68 -7.29 5.69
CA ARG A 271 22.25 -5.94 5.75
C ARG A 271 21.75 -5.19 6.98
N SER A 272 22.62 -4.35 7.53
CA SER A 272 22.28 -3.44 8.61
C SER A 272 21.37 -2.31 8.12
N GLY A 273 20.67 -1.65 9.05
CA GLY A 273 19.89 -0.44 8.76
C GLY A 273 18.64 -0.66 7.91
N GLY A 274 18.08 -1.87 7.84
CA GLY A 274 16.85 -2.12 7.09
C GLY A 274 17.03 -2.17 5.57
N SER A 275 18.26 -2.39 5.10
CA SER A 275 18.61 -2.31 3.67
C SER A 275 18.72 -3.69 2.99
N THR A 276 18.21 -4.75 3.61
CA THR A 276 18.30 -6.10 3.05
C THR A 276 17.37 -6.24 1.85
N ALA A 277 16.16 -5.67 1.90
CA ALA A 277 15.23 -5.64 0.78
C ALA A 277 15.87 -4.99 -0.46
N HIS A 278 16.61 -3.88 -0.30
CA HIS A 278 17.35 -3.27 -1.40
C HIS A 278 18.50 -4.14 -1.93
N ALA A 279 19.14 -4.95 -1.08
CA ALA A 279 20.15 -5.91 -1.52
C ALA A 279 19.52 -7.01 -2.39
N TYR A 280 18.36 -7.53 -2.00
CA TYR A 280 17.59 -8.48 -2.80
C TYR A 280 17.10 -7.87 -4.10
N LEU A 281 16.56 -6.65 -4.07
CA LEU A 281 16.17 -5.95 -5.31
C LEU A 281 17.34 -5.89 -6.28
N LYS A 282 18.54 -5.54 -5.83
CA LYS A 282 19.74 -5.49 -6.71
C LYS A 282 20.13 -6.87 -7.27
N ARG A 283 19.88 -7.95 -6.55
CA ARG A 283 20.28 -9.31 -6.93
C ARG A 283 19.24 -10.00 -7.82
N GLU A 284 17.98 -9.89 -7.44
CA GLU A 284 16.88 -10.59 -8.11
C GLU A 284 16.32 -9.75 -9.27
N LYS A 285 15.95 -10.44 -10.35
CA LYS A 285 15.31 -9.82 -11.52
C LYS A 285 13.78 -9.77 -11.42
N ILE A 286 13.23 -10.44 -10.42
CA ILE A 286 11.80 -10.68 -10.19
C ILE A 286 11.48 -10.38 -8.72
N SER A 287 10.19 -10.34 -8.39
CA SER A 287 9.79 -10.13 -7.01
C SER A 287 10.16 -11.33 -6.14
N VAL A 288 10.55 -11.06 -4.90
CA VAL A 288 11.04 -12.08 -3.96
C VAL A 288 10.50 -11.83 -2.55
N ILE A 289 9.97 -12.90 -1.95
CA ILE A 289 9.71 -12.97 -0.52
C ILE A 289 10.85 -13.76 0.12
N TYR A 290 11.46 -13.22 1.17
CA TYR A 290 12.60 -13.84 1.84
C TYR A 290 12.44 -13.81 3.36
N GLY A 291 13.07 -14.75 4.06
CA GLY A 291 13.10 -14.86 5.53
C GLY A 291 14.46 -14.48 6.07
N HIS A 292 14.98 -15.27 7.02
CA HIS A 292 16.35 -15.24 7.56
C HIS A 292 16.68 -14.01 8.45
N ILE A 293 16.11 -12.84 8.15
CA ILE A 293 16.46 -11.59 8.82
C ILE A 293 15.61 -11.26 10.04
N HIS A 294 14.52 -12.00 10.25
CA HIS A 294 13.52 -11.83 11.31
C HIS A 294 12.89 -10.41 11.40
N ARG A 295 13.12 -9.59 10.38
CA ARG A 295 12.64 -8.21 10.27
C ARG A 295 11.56 -8.11 9.23
N ARG A 296 10.62 -7.21 9.46
CA ARG A 296 9.71 -6.78 8.41
C ARG A 296 10.39 -5.72 7.55
N GLU A 297 10.62 -6.06 6.28
CA GLU A 297 11.22 -5.15 5.30
C GLU A 297 10.40 -5.19 4.00
N TRP A 298 10.25 -4.03 3.35
CA TRP A 298 9.56 -3.89 2.06
C TRP A 298 10.32 -2.88 1.22
N ALA A 299 10.67 -3.25 -0.01
CA ALA A 299 11.18 -2.29 -0.98
C ALA A 299 10.72 -2.67 -2.39
N GLU A 300 10.52 -1.65 -3.21
CA GLU A 300 10.18 -1.80 -4.62
C GLU A 300 11.18 -1.05 -5.50
N MET A 301 11.35 -1.53 -6.72
CA MET A 301 12.14 -0.86 -7.74
C MET A 301 11.51 -1.07 -9.11
N THR A 302 11.28 0.03 -9.82
CA THR A 302 10.91 0.01 -11.23
C THR A 302 12.16 0.15 -12.09
N ARG A 303 12.29 -0.73 -13.08
CA ARG A 303 13.38 -0.74 -14.05
C ARG A 303 12.82 -0.53 -15.44
N GLU A 304 13.51 0.28 -16.23
CA GLU A 304 13.26 0.34 -17.67
C GLU A 304 13.80 -0.95 -18.31
N ASP A 305 12.97 -1.61 -19.10
CA ASP A 305 13.31 -2.80 -19.87
C ASP A 305 12.80 -2.63 -21.32
N PHE A 306 13.30 -3.44 -22.25
CA PHE A 306 13.00 -3.27 -23.69
C PHE A 306 11.51 -3.49 -24.02
N ASP A 307 10.81 -4.30 -23.22
CA ASP A 307 9.40 -4.64 -23.32
C ASP A 307 8.50 -3.78 -22.42
N GLY A 308 9.06 -2.76 -21.78
CA GLY A 308 8.37 -1.83 -20.91
C GLY A 308 8.93 -1.80 -19.48
N PRO A 309 8.47 -0.86 -18.65
CA PRO A 309 8.93 -0.78 -17.27
C PRO A 309 8.45 -1.99 -16.46
N LYS A 310 9.35 -2.60 -15.69
CA LYS A 310 9.04 -3.70 -14.76
C LYS A 310 9.24 -3.24 -13.32
N THR A 311 8.21 -3.40 -12.50
CA THR A 311 8.30 -3.17 -11.05
C THR A 311 8.48 -4.50 -10.34
N VAL A 312 9.53 -4.59 -9.52
CA VAL A 312 9.81 -5.76 -8.69
C VAL A 312 9.84 -5.37 -7.23
N THR A 313 9.43 -6.32 -6.38
CA THR A 313 9.31 -6.13 -4.93
C THR A 313 10.22 -7.11 -4.20
N ALA A 314 10.91 -6.65 -3.16
CA ALA A 314 11.57 -7.52 -2.19
C ALA A 314 10.92 -7.33 -0.83
N LEU A 315 10.47 -8.43 -0.22
CA LEU A 315 9.72 -8.43 1.03
C LEU A 315 10.26 -9.46 2.01
N SER A 316 10.39 -9.08 3.27
CA SER A 316 10.50 -10.02 4.39
C SER A 316 9.30 -9.86 5.32
N PRO A 317 8.52 -10.93 5.61
CA PRO A 317 7.34 -10.82 6.46
C PRO A 317 7.66 -10.80 7.97
N GLY A 318 8.94 -10.93 8.36
CA GLY A 318 9.36 -10.92 9.76
C GLY A 318 9.75 -12.30 10.25
N CYS A 319 9.18 -12.72 11.37
CA CYS A 319 9.32 -14.06 11.96
C CYS A 319 8.05 -14.43 12.73
N LEU A 320 7.91 -15.68 13.13
CA LEU A 320 6.88 -16.12 14.10
C LEU A 320 7.53 -16.51 15.44
N ALA A 321 8.83 -16.30 15.56
CA ALA A 321 9.61 -16.52 16.78
C ALA A 321 9.31 -15.49 17.89
N ARG A 322 9.73 -15.78 19.12
CA ARG A 322 9.81 -14.75 20.15
C ARG A 322 10.86 -13.70 19.79
N ILE A 323 10.53 -12.45 20.06
CA ILE A 323 11.37 -11.27 19.76
C ILE A 323 11.92 -10.60 21.03
N ASP A 324 11.93 -11.33 22.13
CA ASP A 324 12.35 -10.88 23.46
C ASP A 324 13.73 -11.41 23.87
N GLY A 325 14.46 -12.04 22.94
CA GLY A 325 15.80 -12.56 23.17
C GLY A 325 15.86 -14.05 23.55
N ALA A 326 14.71 -14.74 23.61
CA ALA A 326 14.65 -16.18 23.88
C ALA A 326 15.38 -17.02 22.82
N VAL A 327 15.29 -16.63 21.54
CA VAL A 327 16.00 -17.31 20.43
C VAL A 327 17.51 -17.01 20.52
N PRO A 328 18.39 -18.02 20.49
CA PRO A 328 19.84 -17.80 20.44
C PRO A 328 20.26 -16.96 19.24
N SER A 329 20.93 -15.83 19.49
CA SER A 329 21.43 -14.95 18.44
C SER A 329 22.78 -14.32 18.78
N VAL A 330 23.46 -13.77 17.75
CA VAL A 330 24.74 -13.07 17.92
C VAL A 330 24.63 -11.76 18.69
N LYS A 331 23.41 -11.22 18.89
CA LYS A 331 23.17 -10.00 19.68
C LYS A 331 22.38 -10.29 20.96
N GLY A 332 22.10 -11.55 21.26
CA GLY A 332 21.47 -11.99 22.49
C GLY A 332 22.41 -11.87 23.69
N GLY A 333 21.86 -12.10 24.88
CA GLY A 333 22.61 -12.17 26.13
C GLY A 333 22.11 -13.32 26.99
N THR A 334 22.99 -13.87 27.81
CA THR A 334 22.62 -14.94 28.76
C THR A 334 23.03 -14.57 30.18
N ASP A 335 22.33 -15.11 31.17
CA ASP A 335 22.71 -15.02 32.59
C ASP A 335 23.94 -15.92 32.89
N LEU A 336 24.39 -15.93 34.15
CA LEU A 336 25.57 -16.72 34.55
C LEU A 336 25.38 -18.25 34.41
N ASP A 337 24.14 -18.71 34.33
CA ASP A 337 23.79 -20.11 34.11
C ASP A 337 23.46 -20.40 32.63
N GLY A 338 23.59 -19.39 31.77
CA GLY A 338 23.39 -19.50 30.34
C GLY A 338 21.93 -19.35 29.88
N ARG A 339 20.99 -18.91 30.73
CA ARG A 339 19.59 -18.65 30.33
C ARG A 339 19.47 -17.35 29.54
N PRO A 340 18.62 -17.28 28.51
CA PRO A 340 18.38 -16.04 27.78
C PRO A 340 17.95 -14.89 28.71
N LEU A 341 18.55 -13.72 28.53
CA LEU A 341 18.12 -12.48 29.16
C LEU A 341 17.20 -11.73 28.20
N THR A 342 16.15 -11.12 28.75
CA THR A 342 15.22 -10.30 27.96
C THR A 342 15.97 -9.18 27.24
N ARG A 343 15.93 -9.22 25.91
CA ARG A 343 16.53 -8.24 25.02
C ARG A 343 15.77 -8.21 23.71
N HIS A 344 15.26 -7.05 23.36
CA HIS A 344 14.53 -6.87 22.10
C HIS A 344 15.51 -6.50 21.00
N GLU A 345 15.81 -7.47 20.14
CA GLU A 345 16.44 -7.17 18.85
C GLU A 345 15.47 -6.42 17.94
N ASN A 346 16.01 -5.82 16.89
CA ASN A 346 15.18 -5.25 15.83
C ASN A 346 14.57 -6.39 15.01
N TRP A 347 13.65 -7.16 15.58
CA TRP A 347 12.86 -8.22 14.96
C TRP A 347 11.38 -7.87 15.08
N GLN A 348 10.57 -8.33 14.14
CA GLN A 348 9.13 -8.08 14.16
C GLN A 348 8.38 -9.33 13.72
N GLN A 349 7.26 -9.59 14.39
CA GLN A 349 6.39 -10.68 14.02
C GLN A 349 5.44 -10.30 12.87
N GLY A 350 5.11 -11.27 12.03
CA GLY A 350 4.23 -11.10 10.90
C GLY A 350 4.22 -12.29 9.95
N LEU A 351 3.44 -12.14 8.88
CA LEU A 351 3.33 -13.09 7.77
C LEU A 351 2.97 -12.32 6.49
N ALA A 352 3.00 -12.98 5.33
CA ALA A 352 2.54 -12.38 4.08
C ALA A 352 1.41 -13.19 3.44
N VAL A 353 0.53 -12.49 2.74
CA VAL A 353 -0.52 -13.09 1.91
C VAL A 353 -0.34 -12.58 0.48
N VAL A 354 -0.30 -13.51 -0.47
CA VAL A 354 -0.19 -13.21 -1.90
C VAL A 354 -1.47 -13.64 -2.59
N ASP A 355 -2.20 -12.69 -3.16
CA ASP A 355 -3.28 -12.99 -4.10
C ASP A 355 -2.67 -13.06 -5.52
N TYR A 356 -2.85 -14.14 -6.26
CA TYR A 356 -2.14 -14.35 -7.53
C TYR A 356 -2.96 -15.06 -8.63
N GLU A 357 -2.55 -14.85 -9.87
CA GLU A 357 -2.89 -15.67 -11.04
C GLU A 357 -1.71 -16.61 -11.35
N GLU A 358 -2.03 -17.83 -11.76
CA GLU A 358 -1.03 -18.83 -12.20
C GLU A 358 -0.30 -18.38 -13.48
N GLY A 359 0.91 -18.91 -13.69
CA GLY A 359 1.74 -18.59 -14.87
C GLY A 359 2.25 -17.15 -14.89
N ASP A 360 2.26 -16.52 -16.07
CA ASP A 360 2.60 -15.11 -16.34
C ASP A 360 1.47 -14.14 -15.90
N GLY A 361 0.91 -14.39 -14.72
CA GLY A 361 -0.26 -13.73 -14.18
C GLY A 361 0.05 -12.64 -13.17
N LYS A 362 -0.89 -11.72 -12.91
CA LYS A 362 -0.67 -10.67 -11.91
C LYS A 362 -0.65 -11.23 -10.48
N PHE A 363 -0.04 -10.49 -9.57
CA PHE A 363 -0.10 -10.75 -8.14
C PHE A 363 -0.30 -9.47 -7.33
N ASN A 364 -0.81 -9.62 -6.11
CA ASN A 364 -0.89 -8.58 -5.09
C ASN A 364 -0.33 -9.15 -3.78
N LEU A 365 0.41 -8.31 -3.05
CA LEU A 365 1.13 -8.71 -1.85
C LEU A 365 0.66 -7.89 -0.64
N GLU A 366 0.28 -8.58 0.43
CA GLU A 366 -0.12 -7.96 1.70
C GLU A 366 0.81 -8.46 2.83
N MET A 367 1.53 -7.54 3.48
CA MET A 367 2.32 -7.86 4.68
C MET A 367 1.46 -7.66 5.92
N ILE A 368 1.26 -8.72 6.68
CA ILE A 368 0.43 -8.72 7.87
C ILE A 368 1.32 -8.61 9.10
N THR A 369 0.95 -7.70 9.99
CA THR A 369 1.70 -7.44 11.22
C THR A 369 1.08 -8.22 12.36
N ILE A 370 1.90 -8.92 13.14
CA ILE A 370 1.50 -9.45 14.43
C ILE A 370 2.16 -8.60 15.51
N ARG A 371 1.36 -8.09 16.45
CA ARG A 371 1.83 -7.25 17.57
C ARG A 371 1.12 -7.69 18.83
N ASP A 372 1.88 -8.14 19.82
CA ASP A 372 1.36 -8.48 21.15
C ASP A 372 0.16 -9.44 21.12
N GLY A 373 0.22 -10.47 20.27
CA GLY A 373 -0.87 -11.43 20.12
C GLY A 373 -2.10 -10.87 19.40
N TRP A 374 -1.94 -9.84 18.56
CA TRP A 374 -3.00 -9.28 17.73
C TRP A 374 -2.55 -9.09 16.27
N ALA A 375 -3.46 -9.39 15.33
CA ALA A 375 -3.30 -9.09 13.92
C ALA A 375 -4.62 -8.64 13.29
N LEU A 376 -4.52 -7.86 12.21
CA LEU A 376 -5.64 -7.45 11.39
C LEU A 376 -5.37 -7.89 9.95
N TYR A 377 -6.28 -8.66 9.37
CA TYR A 377 -6.28 -8.94 7.94
C TYR A 377 -7.60 -8.48 7.33
N ARG A 378 -7.52 -7.47 6.47
CA ARG A 378 -8.67 -6.77 5.86
C ARG A 378 -9.61 -6.26 6.95
N ASP A 379 -10.80 -6.83 7.07
CA ASP A 379 -11.85 -6.46 8.02
C ASP A 379 -11.97 -7.41 9.22
N LYS A 380 -11.07 -8.39 9.35
CA LYS A 380 -11.09 -9.38 10.45
C LYS A 380 -9.89 -9.24 11.38
N GLU A 381 -10.18 -9.10 12.66
CA GLU A 381 -9.19 -9.15 13.74
C GLU A 381 -8.94 -10.58 14.22
N TYR A 382 -7.70 -10.86 14.60
CA TYR A 382 -7.22 -12.10 15.18
C TYR A 382 -6.52 -11.75 16.49
N LYS A 383 -6.85 -12.46 17.57
CA LYS A 383 -6.27 -12.25 18.90
C LYS A 383 -6.24 -13.55 19.70
N VAL A 384 -5.26 -13.67 20.58
CA VAL A 384 -5.10 -14.80 21.52
C VAL A 384 -5.12 -14.27 22.95
#